data_AF-A0A812Y004-F1
#
_entry.id   AF-A0A812Y004-F1
#
_cell.length_a   1.000
_cell.length_b   1.000
_cell.length_c   1.000
_cell.angle_alpha   90.00
_cell.angle_beta   90.00
_cell.angle_gamma   90.00
#
_symmetry.space_group_name_H-M   'P 1'
#
loop_
_entity.id
_entity.type
_entity.pdbx_description
1 polymer ?
#
loop_
_entity_poly.entity_id
_entity_poly.type
_entity_poly.pdbx_seq_one_letter_code
_entity_poly.pdbx_strand_id
1 'polypeptide(L)'
;MAGDEIVLQNDSLMAGDNATVCPCFVAGEEAAVWLTSPCDGAIVGFQIFWRSLLGGSPISLEDSIIVYEGGNFPNPGPVKEELLAPALQDGGLNEFRFEDENQTIPINIPVSANEEFVLSLKFFNDSTLTGPSVLFDDSGITPNKNAVRISSGQWRSSESLNVSGDWIIRAIVECSGEQVGAACMQDGSCMDGLTEAEAVMLGGVWSGPGTACDSIQCLGACFIPATGACTQFDAFTCNIVGGDWFGPGSTECVEACPADLTMDGMLNFLDVSDFLGAFSASDPVADFEPDGSFNFLDVSAFLAAYAKGCP
;
A
#
# COMPACT_ATOMS: atom_id res chain seq x y z
N MET A 1 -14.62 -8.45 7.11
CA MET A 1 -13.21 -8.81 6.88
C MET A 1 -12.41 -7.81 7.69
N ALA A 2 -11.38 -8.22 8.44
CA ALA A 2 -10.50 -7.26 9.12
C ALA A 2 -9.86 -6.37 8.04
N GLY A 3 -9.79 -5.06 8.27
CA GLY A 3 -9.12 -4.16 7.33
C GLY A 3 -7.63 -4.49 7.24
N ASP A 4 -6.98 -4.07 6.16
CA ASP A 4 -5.52 -4.15 6.09
C ASP A 4 -4.93 -3.14 7.09
N GLU A 5 -4.15 -3.65 8.05
CA GLU A 5 -3.37 -2.82 8.98
C GLU A 5 -2.05 -2.40 8.32
N ILE A 6 -1.74 -1.11 8.38
CA ILE A 6 -0.52 -0.51 7.86
C ILE A 6 0.24 0.15 9.02
N VAL A 7 1.51 -0.24 9.19
CA VAL A 7 2.42 0.44 10.13
C VAL A 7 2.98 1.69 9.46
N LEU A 8 2.66 2.85 10.02
CA LEU A 8 3.15 4.15 9.61
C LEU A 8 4.37 4.52 10.45
N GLN A 9 5.50 4.73 9.78
CA GLN A 9 6.78 5.06 10.39
C GLN A 9 7.59 5.97 9.46
N ASN A 10 8.47 6.79 10.04
CA ASN A 10 9.52 7.51 9.29
C ASN A 10 10.93 6.96 9.59
N ASP A 11 11.08 6.06 10.56
CA ASP A 11 12.33 5.36 10.82
C ASP A 11 12.55 4.20 9.84
N SER A 12 13.81 3.78 9.68
CA SER A 12 14.20 2.66 8.82
C SER A 12 14.54 1.38 9.57
N LEU A 13 14.15 1.25 10.85
CA LEU A 13 14.62 0.16 11.71
C LEU A 13 14.01 -1.19 11.30
N MET A 14 14.90 -2.13 10.95
CA MET A 14 14.60 -3.54 10.69
C MET A 14 15.12 -4.44 11.83
N ALA A 15 14.67 -5.71 11.82
CA ALA A 15 15.11 -6.69 12.80
C ALA A 15 16.64 -6.92 12.72
N GLY A 16 17.34 -6.59 13.80
CA GLY A 16 18.80 -6.72 13.91
C GLY A 16 19.57 -5.43 13.64
N ASP A 17 18.89 -4.35 13.26
CA ASP A 17 19.51 -3.04 13.07
C ASP A 17 19.92 -2.40 14.40
N ASN A 18 20.90 -1.50 14.31
CA ASN A 18 21.28 -0.66 15.44
C ASN A 18 20.32 0.52 15.57
N ALA A 19 20.12 0.94 16.81
CA ALA A 19 19.38 2.13 17.16
C ALA A 19 20.03 2.77 18.39
N THR A 20 20.00 4.08 18.46
CA THR A 20 20.62 4.87 19.51
C THR A 20 19.57 5.30 20.53
N VAL A 21 19.81 4.99 21.81
CA VAL A 21 18.95 5.47 22.91
C VAL A 21 19.18 6.96 23.09
N CYS A 22 18.12 7.75 23.24
CA CYS A 22 18.21 9.17 23.60
C CYS A 22 17.84 9.36 25.08
N PRO A 23 18.78 9.25 26.03
CA PRO A 23 18.54 9.55 27.45
C PRO A 23 18.50 11.06 27.68
N CYS A 24 17.72 11.78 26.87
CA CYS A 24 17.81 13.21 26.65
C CYS A 24 16.54 13.97 27.03
N PHE A 25 15.52 13.28 27.55
CA PHE A 25 14.25 13.85 27.94
C PHE A 25 14.16 14.04 29.44
N VAL A 26 13.56 15.14 29.88
CA VAL A 26 13.11 15.33 31.27
C VAL A 26 11.59 15.23 31.36
N ALA A 27 11.07 15.05 32.57
CA ALA A 27 9.64 14.98 32.83
C ALA A 27 8.90 16.19 32.24
N GLY A 28 7.82 15.91 31.51
CA GLY A 28 6.98 16.89 30.81
C GLY A 28 7.41 17.21 29.37
N GLU A 29 8.57 16.73 28.92
CA GLU A 29 8.96 16.83 27.51
C GLU A 29 8.26 15.76 26.65
N GLU A 30 8.24 15.99 25.34
CA GLU A 30 7.58 15.10 24.39
C GLU A 30 8.49 14.76 23.21
N ALA A 31 8.58 13.49 22.85
CA ALA A 31 9.14 13.03 21.57
C ALA A 31 7.99 12.84 20.58
N ALA A 32 8.08 13.40 19.36
CA ALA A 32 6.97 13.37 18.41
C ALA A 32 7.39 13.07 16.98
N VAL A 33 6.54 12.31 16.28
CA VAL A 33 6.67 11.97 14.85
C VAL A 33 5.45 12.49 14.09
N TRP A 34 5.68 13.02 12.90
CA TRP A 34 4.63 13.47 11.98
C TRP A 34 4.37 12.36 10.95
N LEU A 35 3.16 11.83 10.91
CA LEU A 35 2.79 10.70 10.06
C LEU A 35 1.62 11.09 9.16
N THR A 36 1.47 10.40 8.03
CA THR A 36 0.39 10.66 7.07
C THR A 36 -0.37 9.38 6.82
N SER A 37 -1.69 9.41 7.02
CA SER A 37 -2.53 8.25 6.74
C SER A 37 -2.63 8.02 5.22
N PRO A 38 -2.40 6.79 4.73
CA PRO A 38 -2.53 6.47 3.31
C PRO A 38 -3.99 6.28 2.87
N CYS A 39 -4.93 6.20 3.81
CA CYS A 39 -6.30 5.81 3.56
C CYS A 39 -7.28 6.44 4.55
N ASP A 40 -8.57 6.41 4.20
CA ASP A 40 -9.64 6.61 5.17
C ASP A 40 -9.71 5.38 6.08
N GLY A 41 -9.81 5.59 7.39
CA GLY A 41 -9.72 4.50 8.35
C GLY A 41 -9.66 4.98 9.80
N ALA A 42 -8.99 4.19 10.63
CA ALA A 42 -8.71 4.55 12.00
C ALA A 42 -7.29 4.14 12.40
N ILE A 43 -6.66 4.94 13.25
CA ILE A 43 -5.50 4.47 14.02
C ILE A 43 -6.03 3.46 15.03
N VAL A 44 -5.46 2.26 15.02
CA VAL A 44 -5.83 1.10 15.86
C VAL A 44 -4.69 0.65 16.78
N GLY A 45 -3.54 1.31 16.71
CA GLY A 45 -2.43 1.02 17.60
C GLY A 45 -1.25 1.97 17.46
N PHE A 46 -0.35 1.85 18.43
CA PHE A 46 0.91 2.59 18.46
C PHE A 46 2.05 1.65 18.77
N GLN A 47 3.24 1.97 18.27
CA GLN A 47 4.47 1.26 18.60
C GLN A 47 5.54 2.26 19.03
N ILE A 48 6.18 2.00 20.17
CA ILE A 48 7.25 2.85 20.72
C ILE A 48 8.43 1.95 21.08
N PHE A 49 9.59 2.17 20.46
CA PHE A 49 10.80 1.49 20.88
C PHE A 49 11.31 2.11 22.19
N TRP A 50 11.44 1.28 23.22
CA TRP A 50 11.92 1.68 24.53
C TRP A 50 13.07 0.77 24.99
N ARG A 51 14.22 1.37 25.29
CA ARG A 51 15.39 0.59 25.71
C ARG A 51 16.34 1.37 26.61
N SER A 52 16.90 0.69 27.61
CA SER A 52 18.02 1.14 28.43
C SER A 52 19.38 0.75 27.85
N LEU A 53 20.44 1.41 28.29
CA LEU A 53 21.78 1.14 27.75
C LEU A 53 22.29 -0.28 28.08
N LEU A 54 21.89 -0.81 29.24
CA LEU A 54 22.36 -2.11 29.74
C LEU A 54 21.30 -3.23 29.62
N GLY A 55 20.05 -2.88 29.34
CA GLY A 55 18.91 -3.79 29.36
C GLY A 55 18.48 -4.19 30.79
N GLY A 56 17.27 -4.73 30.90
CA GLY A 56 16.73 -5.27 32.16
C GLY A 56 16.23 -4.23 33.15
N SER A 57 15.98 -3.00 32.69
CA SER A 57 15.29 -1.99 33.50
C SER A 57 13.84 -2.42 33.80
N PRO A 58 13.29 -2.04 34.97
CA PRO A 58 11.89 -2.29 35.26
C PRO A 58 10.98 -1.55 34.27
N ILE A 59 9.70 -1.95 34.22
CA ILE A 59 8.67 -1.24 33.46
C ILE A 59 8.63 0.22 33.91
N SER A 60 8.61 1.13 32.93
CA SER A 60 8.44 2.57 33.15
C SER A 60 7.01 2.96 32.83
N LEU A 61 6.36 3.71 33.74
CA LEU A 61 5.07 4.36 33.45
C LEU A 61 5.37 5.81 33.04
N GLU A 62 5.09 6.16 31.79
CA GLU A 62 5.23 7.55 31.30
C GLU A 62 3.92 8.33 31.39
N ASP A 63 3.88 9.58 30.95
CA ASP A 63 2.74 10.47 31.21
C ASP A 63 1.58 10.13 30.28
N SER A 64 1.80 10.22 28.96
CA SER A 64 0.80 9.91 27.95
C SER A 64 1.37 9.66 26.56
N ILE A 65 0.63 8.90 25.74
CA ILE A 65 0.76 8.88 24.28
C ILE A 65 -0.31 9.81 23.73
N ILE A 66 0.08 10.83 22.98
CA ILE A 66 -0.82 11.87 22.50
C ILE A 66 -0.86 11.84 20.97
N VAL A 67 -2.06 11.85 20.41
CA VAL A 67 -2.30 12.12 18.99
C VAL A 67 -2.77 13.55 18.86
N TYR A 68 -2.07 14.34 18.06
CA TYR A 68 -2.48 15.67 17.66
C TYR A 68 -2.93 15.69 16.20
N GLU A 69 -3.84 16.60 15.88
CA GLU A 69 -4.12 16.99 14.50
C GLU A 69 -2.84 17.51 13.81
N GLY A 70 -2.81 17.44 12.48
CA GLY A 70 -1.77 18.08 11.67
C GLY A 70 -1.67 19.58 11.94
N GLY A 71 -0.48 20.14 11.70
CA GLY A 71 -0.19 21.55 11.98
C GLY A 71 0.88 22.12 11.05
N ASN A 72 1.65 23.08 11.57
CA ASN A 72 2.80 23.62 10.84
C ASN A 72 4.08 23.18 11.56
N PHE A 73 4.81 22.24 10.96
CA PHE A 73 6.04 21.71 11.55
C PHE A 73 6.97 22.84 12.06
N PRO A 74 7.48 22.76 13.31
CA PRO A 74 7.35 21.64 14.26
C PRO A 74 6.13 21.70 15.19
N ASN A 75 5.20 22.64 15.02
CA ASN A 75 4.05 22.85 15.92
C ASN A 75 2.82 22.04 15.46
N PRO A 76 2.40 21.02 16.23
CA PRO A 76 1.19 20.26 15.94
C PRO A 76 -0.09 21.11 16.07
N GLY A 77 -1.19 20.57 15.56
CA GLY A 77 -2.53 21.10 15.78
C GLY A 77 -3.07 20.79 17.20
N PRO A 78 -4.39 20.95 17.41
CA PRO A 78 -5.05 20.56 18.65
C PRO A 78 -4.85 19.08 19.00
N VAL A 79 -4.96 18.73 20.28
CA VAL A 79 -5.00 17.33 20.73
C VAL A 79 -6.25 16.68 20.14
N LYS A 80 -6.05 15.53 19.50
CA LYS A 80 -7.08 14.68 18.91
C LYS A 80 -7.48 13.57 19.87
N GLU A 81 -6.50 12.89 20.46
CA GLU A 81 -6.69 11.81 21.43
C GLU A 81 -5.51 11.72 22.41
N GLU A 82 -5.74 11.21 23.62
CA GLU A 82 -4.70 11.04 24.64
C GLU A 82 -4.86 9.73 25.41
N LEU A 83 -3.86 8.86 25.34
CA LEU A 83 -3.76 7.63 26.12
C LEU A 83 -2.86 7.89 27.33
N LEU A 84 -3.42 7.72 28.52
CA LEU A 84 -2.73 8.01 29.78
C LEU A 84 -1.88 6.84 30.25
N ALA A 85 -0.78 7.17 30.93
CA ALA A 85 0.04 6.24 31.69
C ALA A 85 0.54 4.99 30.91
N PRO A 86 1.14 5.13 29.71
CA PRO A 86 1.65 3.98 28.97
C PRO A 86 2.73 3.24 29.76
N ALA A 87 2.56 1.93 29.92
CA ALA A 87 3.53 1.04 30.54
C ALA A 87 4.55 0.54 29.50
N LEU A 88 5.78 1.05 29.56
CA LEU A 88 6.86 0.74 28.63
C LEU A 88 7.81 -0.30 29.23
N GLN A 89 7.86 -1.46 28.59
CA GLN A 89 8.79 -2.54 28.89
C GLN A 89 10.14 -2.26 28.21
N ASP A 90 11.21 -2.35 28.99
CA ASP A 90 12.59 -2.23 28.49
C ASP A 90 12.94 -3.40 27.55
N GLY A 91 13.62 -3.08 26.46
CA GLY A 91 14.30 -4.07 25.61
C GLY A 91 13.72 -4.23 24.20
N GLY A 92 12.71 -3.44 23.81
CA GLY A 92 12.08 -3.63 22.51
C GLY A 92 10.99 -2.64 22.15
N LEU A 93 10.30 -2.98 21.07
CA LEU A 93 9.14 -2.28 20.55
C LEU A 93 7.91 -2.62 21.41
N ASN A 94 7.35 -1.62 22.07
CA ASN A 94 6.12 -1.76 22.85
C ASN A 94 4.93 -1.42 21.96
N GLU A 95 3.94 -2.31 21.89
CA GLU A 95 2.73 -2.11 21.10
C GLU A 95 1.51 -1.88 21.99
N PHE A 96 0.78 -0.81 21.71
CA PHE A 96 -0.43 -0.41 22.42
C PHE A 96 -1.63 -0.56 21.49
N ARG A 97 -2.67 -1.27 21.95
CA ARG A 97 -3.90 -1.57 21.19
C ARG A 97 -5.19 -1.14 21.88
N PHE A 98 -5.10 -0.69 23.12
CA PHE A 98 -6.24 -0.37 23.97
C PHE A 98 -6.01 0.95 24.71
N GLU A 99 -7.08 1.70 24.92
CA GLU A 99 -7.09 2.97 25.65
C GLU A 99 -7.06 2.75 27.17
N ASP A 100 -7.39 1.55 27.63
CA ASP A 100 -7.46 1.18 29.04
C ASP A 100 -6.51 0.03 29.42
N GLU A 101 -6.06 0.04 30.67
CA GLU A 101 -5.15 -0.97 31.22
C GLU A 101 -5.76 -2.38 31.25
N ASN A 102 -7.10 -2.50 31.24
CA ASN A 102 -7.79 -3.79 31.24
C ASN A 102 -7.98 -4.37 29.83
N GLN A 103 -7.49 -3.70 28.79
CA GLN A 103 -7.58 -4.15 27.39
C GLN A 103 -9.02 -4.38 26.93
N THR A 104 -9.93 -3.46 27.29
CA THR A 104 -11.36 -3.58 26.99
C THR A 104 -11.86 -2.57 25.97
N ILE A 105 -11.19 -1.43 25.82
CA ILE A 105 -11.54 -0.36 24.87
C ILE A 105 -10.42 -0.31 23.82
N PRO A 106 -10.62 -0.90 22.63
CA PRO A 106 -9.65 -0.80 21.55
C PRO A 106 -9.45 0.64 21.12
N ILE A 107 -8.22 0.97 20.75
CA ILE A 107 -7.91 2.27 20.12
C ILE A 107 -8.67 2.35 18.79
N ASN A 108 -9.38 3.45 18.58
CA ASN A 108 -10.10 3.70 17.33
C ASN A 108 -10.19 5.20 17.05
N ILE A 109 -9.13 5.76 16.47
CA ILE A 109 -9.02 7.20 16.20
C ILE A 109 -9.23 7.43 14.69
N PRO A 110 -10.35 8.03 14.25
CA PRO A 110 -10.64 8.21 12.83
C PRO A 110 -9.58 9.03 12.11
N VAL A 111 -9.18 8.60 10.91
CA VAL A 111 -8.27 9.32 10.01
C VAL A 111 -8.79 9.28 8.58
N SER A 112 -8.45 10.30 7.80
CA SER A 112 -8.77 10.41 6.38
C SER A 112 -7.56 10.12 5.50
N ALA A 113 -7.77 9.76 4.24
CA ALA A 113 -6.68 9.60 3.28
C ALA A 113 -5.91 10.92 3.11
N ASN A 114 -4.58 10.83 3.15
CA ASN A 114 -3.65 11.97 3.14
C ASN A 114 -3.75 12.90 4.36
N GLU A 115 -4.46 12.51 5.42
CA GLU A 115 -4.47 13.26 6.67
C GLU A 115 -3.11 13.15 7.36
N GLU A 116 -2.49 14.29 7.65
CA GLU A 116 -1.30 14.35 8.49
C GLU A 116 -1.69 14.52 9.96
N PHE A 117 -1.08 13.73 10.82
CA PHE A 117 -1.26 13.78 12.26
C PHE A 117 0.09 13.66 12.97
N VAL A 118 0.15 14.01 14.25
CA VAL A 118 1.38 13.92 15.05
C VAL A 118 1.17 12.96 16.20
N LEU A 119 2.01 11.93 16.26
CA LEU A 119 2.03 10.97 17.37
C LEU A 119 3.18 11.31 18.31
N SER A 120 2.91 11.39 19.61
CA SER A 120 3.89 11.79 20.59
C SER A 120 3.86 10.96 21.86
N LEU A 121 5.04 10.73 22.46
CA LEU A 121 5.21 10.23 23.82
C LEU A 121 5.61 11.39 24.74
N LYS A 122 4.80 11.63 25.77
CA LYS A 122 5.10 12.57 26.85
C LYS A 122 5.70 11.86 28.05
N PHE A 123 6.84 12.36 28.51
CA PHE A 123 7.60 11.74 29.58
C PHE A 123 7.06 12.15 30.94
N PHE A 124 6.86 11.17 31.83
CA PHE A 124 6.62 11.42 33.25
C PHE A 124 7.92 11.34 34.04
N ASN A 125 8.85 10.49 33.62
CA ASN A 125 10.12 10.27 34.30
C ASN A 125 11.26 11.01 33.59
N ASP A 126 12.21 11.54 34.37
CA ASP A 126 13.47 12.02 33.81
C ASP A 126 14.26 10.83 33.23
N SER A 127 14.71 10.97 31.99
CA SER A 127 15.69 10.05 31.43
C SER A 127 16.98 10.09 32.24
N THR A 128 17.61 8.93 32.43
CA THR A 128 18.94 8.85 33.05
C THR A 128 19.93 8.26 32.06
N LEU A 129 21.23 8.55 32.24
CA LEU A 129 22.28 8.10 31.32
C LEU A 129 22.30 6.59 31.03
N THR A 130 21.84 5.78 31.98
CA THR A 130 21.79 4.32 31.85
C THR A 130 20.37 3.76 31.82
N GLY A 131 19.37 4.60 32.10
CA GLY A 131 17.96 4.21 32.13
C GLY A 131 17.37 4.08 30.73
N PRO A 132 16.14 3.55 30.63
CA PRO A 132 15.49 3.42 29.35
C PRO A 132 14.94 4.77 28.86
N SER A 133 14.90 4.92 27.55
CA SER A 133 14.26 6.05 26.86
C SER A 133 13.86 5.61 25.45
N VAL A 134 13.27 6.53 24.68
CA VAL A 134 13.03 6.38 23.24
C VAL A 134 14.34 6.26 22.48
N LEU A 135 14.27 5.62 21.31
CA LEU A 135 15.39 5.47 20.40
C LEU A 135 15.15 6.21 19.09
N PHE A 136 16.24 6.57 18.43
CA PHE A 136 16.25 6.96 17.04
C PHE A 136 17.16 6.03 16.23
N ASP A 137 16.90 5.90 14.94
CA ASP A 137 17.70 5.07 14.03
C ASP A 137 19.00 5.76 13.59
N ASP A 138 19.87 5.03 12.89
CA ASP A 138 21.17 5.54 12.44
C ASP A 138 21.18 5.88 10.92
N SER A 139 20.00 5.99 10.30
CA SER A 139 19.84 6.13 8.83
C SER A 139 19.85 7.57 8.32
N GLY A 140 19.85 8.53 9.24
CA GLY A 140 19.69 9.96 8.96
C GLY A 140 18.31 10.44 9.40
N ILE A 141 18.10 11.76 9.42
CA ILE A 141 16.83 12.34 9.85
C ILE A 141 15.96 12.69 8.65
N THR A 142 14.72 12.19 8.63
CA THR A 142 13.75 12.59 7.63
C THR A 142 13.33 14.05 7.87
N PRO A 143 13.47 14.95 6.87
CA PRO A 143 13.15 16.37 7.05
C PRO A 143 11.71 16.60 7.49
N ASN A 144 11.52 17.49 8.45
CA ASN A 144 10.21 17.91 8.96
C ASN A 144 9.32 16.77 9.52
N LYS A 145 9.91 15.65 9.97
CA LYS A 145 9.14 14.52 10.50
C LYS A 145 9.34 14.24 11.99
N ASN A 146 10.38 14.78 12.61
CA ASN A 146 10.69 14.54 14.03
C ASN A 146 10.75 15.85 14.81
N ALA A 147 9.97 15.91 15.89
CA ALA A 147 9.89 17.06 16.77
C ALA A 147 10.10 16.65 18.22
N VAL A 148 10.41 17.66 19.04
CA VAL A 148 10.48 17.57 20.48
C VAL A 148 9.73 18.76 21.08
N ARG A 149 8.85 18.51 22.04
CA ARG A 149 8.32 19.57 22.91
C ARG A 149 9.24 19.67 24.12
N ILE A 150 9.98 20.78 24.21
CA ILE A 150 10.91 20.99 25.32
C ILE A 150 10.17 21.49 26.57
N SER A 151 10.81 21.43 27.72
CA SER A 151 10.25 21.81 29.04
C SER A 151 9.65 23.22 29.12
N SER A 152 10.02 24.14 28.23
CA SER A 152 9.37 25.47 28.11
C SER A 152 7.99 25.44 27.45
N GLY A 153 7.54 24.27 26.98
CA GLY A 153 6.32 24.05 26.21
C GLY A 153 6.45 24.34 24.71
N GLN A 154 7.63 24.75 24.25
CA GLN A 154 7.89 25.07 22.85
C GLN A 154 8.19 23.81 22.02
N TRP A 155 7.72 23.78 20.78
CA TRP A 155 8.07 22.74 19.81
C TRP A 155 9.34 23.09 19.03
N ARG A 156 10.20 22.09 18.84
CA ARG A 156 11.47 22.20 18.11
C ARG A 156 11.63 20.99 17.19
N SER A 157 12.33 21.15 16.07
CA SER A 157 12.80 19.97 15.33
C SER A 157 13.84 19.23 16.18
N SER A 158 13.81 17.89 16.15
CA SER A 158 14.78 17.08 16.88
C SER A 158 16.22 17.30 16.35
N GLU A 159 16.36 17.57 15.05
CA GLU A 159 17.63 17.95 14.41
C GLU A 159 18.25 19.18 15.09
N SER A 160 17.44 20.18 15.43
CA SER A 160 17.92 21.41 16.10
C SER A 160 18.37 21.16 17.55
N LEU A 161 18.17 19.94 18.05
CA LEU A 161 18.61 19.44 19.35
C LEU A 161 19.69 18.35 19.22
N ASN A 162 20.30 18.21 18.03
CA ASN A 162 21.35 17.24 17.70
C ASN A 162 20.92 15.77 17.68
N VAL A 163 19.63 15.48 17.48
CA VAL A 163 19.19 14.13 17.12
C VAL A 163 19.51 13.88 15.65
N SER A 164 20.21 12.78 15.36
CA SER A 164 20.75 12.49 14.01
C SER A 164 19.89 11.53 13.18
N GLY A 165 18.85 10.94 13.77
CA GLY A 165 17.98 9.96 13.13
C GLY A 165 16.50 10.22 13.37
N ASP A 166 15.68 9.34 12.83
CA ASP A 166 14.24 9.31 12.97
C ASP A 166 13.84 8.60 14.28
N TRP A 167 12.88 9.16 15.02
CA TRP A 167 12.37 8.50 16.22
C TRP A 167 11.68 7.19 15.86
N ILE A 168 11.92 6.14 16.63
CA ILE A 168 11.26 4.85 16.44
C ILE A 168 9.94 4.86 17.23
N ILE A 169 9.02 5.70 16.76
CA ILE A 169 7.64 5.86 17.22
C ILE A 169 6.77 5.70 15.96
N ARG A 170 5.78 4.81 16.02
CA ARG A 170 4.99 4.39 14.86
C ARG A 170 3.51 4.32 15.20
N ALA A 171 2.66 4.55 14.21
CA ALA A 171 1.22 4.34 14.31
C ALA A 171 0.80 3.12 13.49
N ILE A 172 -0.29 2.47 13.87
CA ILE A 172 -0.89 1.38 13.10
C ILE A 172 -2.27 1.85 12.67
N VAL A 173 -2.49 1.94 11.37
CA VAL A 173 -3.77 2.37 10.78
C VAL A 173 -4.46 1.17 10.16
N GLU A 174 -5.71 0.94 10.54
CA GLU A 174 -6.62 0.05 9.84
C GLU A 174 -7.42 0.88 8.83
N CYS A 175 -7.25 0.61 7.54
CA CYS A 175 -8.04 1.26 6.50
C CYS A 175 -9.49 0.75 6.55
N SER A 176 -10.47 1.66 6.61
CA SER A 176 -11.88 1.30 6.69
C SER A 176 -12.47 1.09 5.30
N GLY A 177 -12.85 -0.14 4.96
CA GLY A 177 -13.56 -0.48 3.73
C GLY A 177 -12.66 -1.04 2.63
N GLU A 178 -13.28 -1.71 1.65
CA GLU A 178 -12.58 -2.15 0.44
C GLU A 178 -11.93 -0.93 -0.21
N GLN A 179 -10.60 -0.96 -0.35
CA GLN A 179 -9.85 0.14 -0.91
C GLN A 179 -10.38 0.47 -2.31
N VAL A 180 -10.76 1.72 -2.55
CA VAL A 180 -11.20 2.19 -3.86
C VAL A 180 -10.08 2.92 -4.59
N GLY A 181 -10.13 2.86 -5.91
CA GLY A 181 -9.19 3.49 -6.81
C GLY A 181 -9.74 3.55 -8.22
N ALA A 182 -8.95 4.07 -9.15
CA ALA A 182 -9.30 4.10 -10.55
C ALA A 182 -9.11 2.72 -11.20
N ALA A 183 -9.96 2.39 -12.16
CA ALA A 183 -9.84 1.19 -12.98
C ALA A 183 -9.93 1.54 -14.46
N CYS A 184 -9.05 0.92 -15.25
CA CYS A 184 -9.05 1.01 -16.69
C CYS A 184 -9.95 -0.06 -17.29
N MET A 185 -10.88 0.35 -18.14
CA MET A 185 -11.88 -0.53 -18.73
C MET A 185 -11.46 -1.04 -20.11
N GLN A 186 -12.09 -2.13 -20.55
CA GLN A 186 -11.80 -2.75 -21.86
C GLN A 186 -12.16 -1.89 -23.06
N ASP A 187 -12.96 -0.83 -22.87
CA ASP A 187 -13.25 0.16 -23.91
C ASP A 187 -12.25 1.34 -23.92
N GLY A 188 -11.24 1.32 -23.04
CA GLY A 188 -10.25 2.37 -22.87
C GLY A 188 -10.70 3.53 -21.98
N SER A 189 -11.93 3.48 -21.45
CA SER A 189 -12.38 4.43 -20.43
C SER A 189 -11.72 4.16 -19.08
N CYS A 190 -11.75 5.16 -18.21
CA CYS A 190 -11.32 5.04 -16.83
C CYS A 190 -12.51 5.32 -15.90
N MET A 191 -12.67 4.52 -14.85
CA MET A 191 -13.68 4.71 -13.81
C MET A 191 -13.03 4.89 -12.44
N ASP A 192 -13.43 5.92 -11.70
CA ASP A 192 -12.98 6.20 -10.34
C ASP A 192 -13.81 5.46 -9.29
N GLY A 193 -13.23 5.32 -8.10
CA GLY A 193 -13.96 4.92 -6.90
C GLY A 193 -14.41 3.45 -6.89
N LEU A 194 -13.70 2.59 -7.62
CA LEU A 194 -13.96 1.15 -7.64
C LEU A 194 -13.01 0.40 -6.74
N THR A 195 -13.51 -0.63 -6.08
CA THR A 195 -12.67 -1.61 -5.38
C THR A 195 -11.97 -2.53 -6.39
N GLU A 196 -10.92 -3.23 -5.98
CA GLU A 196 -10.27 -4.23 -6.87
C GLU A 196 -11.28 -5.28 -7.35
N ALA A 197 -12.13 -5.77 -6.43
CA ALA A 197 -13.16 -6.75 -6.74
C ALA A 197 -14.20 -6.20 -7.71
N GLU A 198 -14.65 -4.95 -7.52
CA GLU A 198 -15.57 -4.29 -8.44
C GLU A 198 -14.96 -4.06 -9.83
N ALA A 199 -13.70 -3.61 -9.89
CA ALA A 199 -12.98 -3.43 -11.14
C ALA A 199 -12.88 -4.75 -11.92
N VAL A 200 -12.50 -5.85 -11.25
CA VAL A 200 -12.43 -7.18 -11.86
C VAL A 200 -13.81 -7.68 -12.29
N MET A 201 -14.85 -7.48 -11.47
CA MET A 201 -16.23 -7.85 -11.84
C MET A 201 -16.73 -7.11 -13.08
N LEU A 202 -16.23 -5.90 -13.32
CA LEU A 202 -16.54 -5.10 -14.50
C LEU A 202 -15.58 -5.38 -15.68
N GLY A 203 -14.64 -6.33 -15.52
CA GLY A 203 -13.66 -6.70 -16.54
C GLY A 203 -12.53 -5.67 -16.73
N GLY A 204 -12.38 -4.73 -15.80
CA GLY A 204 -11.35 -3.70 -15.82
C GLY A 204 -10.07 -4.10 -15.08
N VAL A 205 -9.02 -3.32 -15.30
CA VAL A 205 -7.73 -3.43 -14.61
C VAL A 205 -7.65 -2.32 -13.56
N TRP A 206 -7.64 -2.72 -12.28
CA TRP A 206 -7.56 -1.80 -11.16
C TRP A 206 -6.14 -1.21 -11.05
N SER A 207 -6.05 0.10 -10.83
CA SER A 207 -4.78 0.82 -10.78
C SER A 207 -4.22 0.99 -9.37
N GLY A 208 -4.93 0.47 -8.36
CA GLY A 208 -4.55 0.51 -6.96
C GLY A 208 -5.27 1.60 -6.15
N PRO A 209 -5.12 1.56 -4.82
CA PRO A 209 -5.84 2.42 -3.89
C PRO A 209 -5.51 3.90 -4.08
N GLY A 210 -6.52 4.77 -3.91
CA GLY A 210 -6.36 6.23 -3.92
C GLY A 210 -5.97 6.83 -5.27
N THR A 211 -5.90 6.01 -6.31
CA THR A 211 -5.65 6.48 -7.68
C THR A 211 -6.89 7.12 -8.28
N ALA A 212 -6.68 8.13 -9.14
CA ALA A 212 -7.75 8.84 -9.83
C ALA A 212 -7.53 8.81 -11.35
N CYS A 213 -8.62 8.80 -12.13
CA CYS A 213 -8.58 8.77 -13.59
C CYS A 213 -7.86 9.98 -14.21
N ASP A 214 -7.80 11.11 -13.51
CA ASP A 214 -7.02 12.29 -13.92
C ASP A 214 -5.50 12.06 -13.89
N SER A 215 -5.05 11.05 -13.13
CA SER A 215 -3.63 10.74 -12.93
C SER A 215 -3.15 9.47 -13.65
N ILE A 216 -4.06 8.73 -14.28
CA ILE A 216 -3.79 7.45 -14.93
C ILE A 216 -4.00 7.56 -16.44
N GLN A 217 -3.19 6.80 -17.18
CA GLN A 217 -3.37 6.57 -18.59
C GLN A 217 -3.66 5.09 -18.81
N CYS A 218 -4.84 4.78 -19.33
CA CYS A 218 -5.25 3.42 -19.65
C CYS A 218 -4.58 2.93 -20.94
N LEU A 219 -3.27 2.69 -20.85
CA LEU A 219 -2.47 2.18 -21.94
C LEU A 219 -2.62 0.66 -22.05
N GLY A 220 -2.51 0.18 -23.28
CA GLY A 220 -2.44 -1.24 -23.60
C GLY A 220 -1.64 -1.46 -24.87
N ALA A 221 -1.30 -2.71 -25.12
CA ALA A 221 -0.66 -3.14 -26.35
C ALA A 221 -1.59 -2.84 -27.54
N CYS A 222 -1.02 -2.22 -28.55
CA CYS A 222 -1.66 -1.86 -29.81
C CYS A 222 -0.83 -2.45 -30.96
N PHE A 223 -1.41 -3.41 -31.66
CA PHE A 223 -0.81 -4.01 -32.85
C PHE A 223 -1.19 -3.20 -34.09
N ILE A 224 -0.23 -2.78 -34.90
CA ILE A 224 -0.49 -2.02 -36.13
C ILE A 224 -0.27 -2.94 -37.34
N PRO A 225 -1.33 -3.48 -37.98
CA PRO A 225 -1.18 -4.47 -39.06
C PRO A 225 -0.38 -3.96 -40.26
N ALA A 226 -0.44 -2.66 -40.54
CA ALA A 226 0.27 -2.04 -41.65
C ALA A 226 1.80 -2.09 -41.50
N THR A 227 2.32 -2.17 -40.27
CA THR A 227 3.76 -2.12 -39.98
C THR A 227 4.25 -3.35 -39.20
N GLY A 228 3.35 -4.15 -38.63
CA GLY A 228 3.67 -5.24 -37.72
C GLY A 228 4.21 -4.76 -36.37
N ALA A 229 4.06 -3.46 -36.05
CA ALA A 229 4.58 -2.90 -34.81
C ALA A 229 3.62 -3.17 -33.65
N CYS A 230 4.20 -3.51 -32.50
CA CYS A 230 3.50 -3.51 -31.21
C CYS A 230 3.95 -2.30 -30.39
N THR A 231 2.99 -1.47 -29.97
CA THR A 231 3.26 -0.23 -29.22
C THR A 231 2.27 -0.05 -28.09
N GLN A 232 2.63 0.72 -27.06
CA GLN A 232 1.72 1.04 -25.95
C GLN A 232 0.93 2.31 -26.29
N PHE A 233 -0.37 2.17 -26.53
CA PHE A 233 -1.28 3.29 -26.78
C PHE A 233 -2.55 3.13 -25.94
N ASP A 234 -3.24 4.25 -25.71
CA ASP A 234 -4.64 4.20 -25.30
C ASP A 234 -5.51 3.71 -26.47
N ALA A 235 -6.72 3.24 -26.16
CA ALA A 235 -7.65 2.68 -27.14
C ALA A 235 -7.94 3.63 -28.31
N PHE A 236 -8.09 4.93 -28.04
CA PHE A 236 -8.42 5.93 -29.04
C PHE A 236 -7.25 6.17 -30.00
N THR A 237 -6.04 6.33 -29.46
CA THR A 237 -4.82 6.48 -30.26
C THR A 237 -4.56 5.22 -31.09
N CYS A 238 -4.78 4.03 -30.53
CA CYS A 238 -4.64 2.77 -31.26
C CYS A 238 -5.61 2.70 -32.46
N ASN A 239 -6.88 3.11 -32.27
CA ASN A 239 -7.86 3.16 -33.35
C ASN A 239 -7.46 4.14 -34.47
N ILE A 240 -6.93 5.32 -34.12
CA ILE A 240 -6.49 6.34 -35.09
C ILE A 240 -5.39 5.81 -36.02
N VAL A 241 -4.44 5.04 -35.49
CA VAL A 241 -3.34 4.48 -36.28
C VAL A 241 -3.75 3.20 -37.02
N GLY A 242 -5.02 2.79 -36.93
CA GLY A 242 -5.55 1.58 -37.54
C GLY A 242 -5.01 0.30 -36.90
N GLY A 243 -4.70 0.35 -35.60
CA GLY A 243 -4.25 -0.79 -34.83
C GLY A 243 -5.35 -1.51 -34.04
N ASP A 244 -5.05 -2.73 -33.64
CA ASP A 244 -5.86 -3.58 -32.78
C ASP A 244 -5.39 -3.44 -31.32
N TRP A 245 -6.27 -2.96 -30.44
CA TRP A 245 -5.97 -2.71 -29.04
C TRP A 245 -6.33 -3.92 -28.17
N PHE A 246 -5.42 -4.35 -27.32
CA PHE A 246 -5.53 -5.58 -26.51
C PHE A 246 -6.06 -5.34 -25.09
N GLY A 247 -6.64 -4.17 -24.85
CA GLY A 247 -7.15 -3.79 -23.54
C GLY A 247 -6.08 -3.22 -22.62
N PRO A 248 -6.48 -2.60 -21.51
CA PRO A 248 -5.57 -1.90 -20.62
C PRO A 248 -4.62 -2.88 -19.90
N GLY A 249 -3.39 -2.45 -19.65
CA GLY A 249 -2.37 -3.24 -18.95
C GLY A 249 -1.74 -4.37 -19.77
N SER A 250 -2.22 -4.63 -21.00
CA SER A 250 -1.57 -5.56 -21.91
C SER A 250 -0.20 -5.02 -22.34
N THR A 251 0.85 -5.82 -22.20
CA THR A 251 2.23 -5.40 -22.53
C THR A 251 2.69 -5.86 -23.90
N GLU A 252 2.12 -6.96 -24.37
CA GLU A 252 2.50 -7.66 -25.59
C GLU A 252 1.31 -7.72 -26.54
N CYS A 253 1.57 -7.50 -27.83
CA CYS A 253 0.61 -7.75 -28.90
C CYS A 253 0.65 -9.22 -29.28
N VAL A 254 0.49 -10.09 -28.27
CA VAL A 254 0.19 -11.48 -28.55
C VAL A 254 -1.20 -11.42 -29.15
N GLU A 255 -1.32 -11.50 -30.48
CA GLU A 255 -2.61 -11.89 -31.06
C GLU A 255 -3.03 -13.10 -30.22
N ALA A 256 -4.22 -13.04 -29.61
CA ALA A 256 -4.88 -14.27 -29.24
C ALA A 256 -4.97 -15.03 -30.56
N CYS A 257 -4.02 -15.95 -30.75
CA CYS A 257 -4.00 -16.92 -31.80
C CYS A 257 -4.85 -18.03 -31.26
N PRO A 258 -6.19 -17.94 -31.41
CA PRO A 258 -7.06 -18.85 -30.69
C PRO A 258 -6.80 -20.26 -31.24
N ALA A 259 -6.32 -20.34 -32.49
CA ALA A 259 -5.90 -21.55 -33.17
C ALA A 259 -4.51 -22.10 -32.75
N ASP A 260 -3.68 -21.38 -31.97
CA ASP A 260 -2.43 -21.89 -31.38
C ASP A 260 -2.75 -22.45 -29.98
N LEU A 261 -3.22 -23.70 -29.96
CA LEU A 261 -3.64 -24.36 -28.73
C LEU A 261 -2.46 -24.92 -27.94
N THR A 262 -1.31 -25.09 -28.58
CA THR A 262 -0.07 -25.51 -27.93
C THR A 262 0.67 -24.36 -27.24
N MET A 263 0.31 -23.11 -27.58
CA MET A 263 0.95 -21.88 -27.10
C MET A 263 2.44 -21.80 -27.44
N ASP A 264 2.85 -22.46 -28.53
CA ASP A 264 4.26 -22.52 -28.96
C ASP A 264 4.61 -21.47 -30.02
N GLY A 265 3.63 -20.66 -30.43
CA GLY A 265 3.75 -19.61 -31.44
C GLY A 265 3.78 -20.13 -32.87
N MET A 266 3.51 -21.42 -33.12
CA MET A 266 3.57 -22.03 -34.45
C MET A 266 2.31 -22.81 -34.79
N LEU A 267 1.44 -22.24 -35.64
CA LEU A 267 0.28 -22.97 -36.18
C LEU A 267 0.71 -24.16 -37.03
N ASN A 268 0.52 -25.35 -36.47
CA ASN A 268 0.85 -26.59 -37.14
C ASN A 268 -0.14 -27.71 -36.81
N PHE A 269 0.18 -28.93 -37.22
CA PHE A 269 -0.70 -30.07 -36.99
C PHE A 269 -0.96 -30.37 -35.51
N LEU A 270 -0.08 -29.95 -34.61
CA LEU A 270 -0.23 -30.15 -33.18
C LEU A 270 -1.42 -29.36 -32.63
N ASP A 271 -1.64 -28.13 -33.07
CA ASP A 271 -2.81 -27.35 -32.63
C ASP A 271 -4.12 -27.94 -33.14
N VAL A 272 -4.12 -28.47 -34.36
CA VAL A 272 -5.28 -29.20 -34.91
C VAL A 272 -5.54 -30.47 -34.11
N SER A 273 -4.49 -31.18 -33.68
CA SER A 273 -4.61 -32.37 -32.84
C SER A 273 -5.19 -32.04 -31.47
N ASP A 274 -4.73 -30.94 -30.86
CA ASP A 274 -5.22 -30.47 -29.56
C ASP A 274 -6.66 -29.99 -29.64
N PHE A 275 -7.03 -29.27 -30.72
CA PHE A 275 -8.41 -28.87 -30.99
C PHE A 275 -9.34 -30.08 -31.07
N LEU A 276 -8.97 -31.11 -31.85
CA LEU A 276 -9.79 -32.31 -32.00
C LEU A 276 -9.92 -33.09 -30.68
N GLY A 277 -8.86 -33.12 -29.86
CA GLY A 277 -8.88 -33.69 -28.52
C GLY A 277 -9.87 -32.94 -27.62
N ALA A 278 -9.72 -31.63 -27.51
CA ALA A 278 -10.59 -30.74 -26.73
C ALA A 278 -12.05 -30.79 -27.18
N PHE A 279 -12.30 -30.75 -28.49
CA PHE A 279 -13.65 -30.83 -29.08
C PHE A 279 -14.34 -32.16 -28.75
N SER A 280 -13.60 -33.27 -28.78
CA SER A 280 -14.14 -34.59 -28.41
C SER A 280 -14.44 -34.74 -26.91
N ALA A 281 -13.75 -33.95 -26.07
CA ALA A 281 -13.93 -33.90 -24.63
C ALA A 281 -14.95 -32.85 -24.17
N SER A 282 -15.47 -32.03 -25.10
CA SER A 282 -16.28 -30.84 -24.80
C SER A 282 -15.58 -29.89 -23.82
N ASP A 283 -14.26 -29.74 -23.99
CA ASP A 283 -13.45 -28.80 -23.23
C ASP A 283 -13.74 -27.37 -23.71
N PRO A 284 -14.01 -26.40 -22.80
CA PRO A 284 -14.28 -25.01 -23.16
C PRO A 284 -13.27 -24.36 -24.12
N VAL A 285 -12.02 -24.84 -24.18
CA VAL A 285 -11.02 -24.33 -25.12
C VAL A 285 -11.38 -24.62 -26.60
N ALA A 286 -12.28 -25.57 -26.87
CA ALA A 286 -12.76 -25.88 -28.21
C ALA A 286 -14.08 -25.17 -28.58
N ASP A 287 -14.64 -24.34 -27.70
CA ASP A 287 -15.85 -23.53 -27.92
C ASP A 287 -15.46 -22.18 -28.56
N PHE A 288 -15.28 -22.20 -29.89
CA PHE A 288 -14.77 -21.04 -30.65
C PHE A 288 -15.88 -20.04 -30.98
N GLU A 289 -17.15 -20.47 -30.91
CA GLU A 289 -18.29 -19.58 -30.86
C GLU A 289 -18.94 -19.73 -29.48
N PRO A 290 -18.55 -18.93 -28.46
CA PRO A 290 -18.82 -19.19 -27.03
C PRO A 290 -20.32 -19.19 -26.67
N ASP A 291 -21.00 -20.26 -27.07
CA ASP A 291 -22.43 -20.50 -26.97
C ASP A 291 -22.71 -21.80 -26.19
N GLY A 292 -21.64 -22.48 -25.74
CA GLY A 292 -21.68 -23.70 -24.96
C GLY A 292 -22.03 -24.96 -25.77
N SER A 293 -22.06 -24.88 -27.10
CA SER A 293 -22.48 -25.95 -28.01
C SER A 293 -21.37 -26.35 -28.98
N PHE A 294 -20.58 -27.38 -28.63
CA PHE A 294 -19.52 -27.93 -29.48
C PHE A 294 -20.06 -28.57 -30.78
N ASN A 295 -20.04 -27.82 -31.87
CA ASN A 295 -20.64 -28.23 -33.14
C ASN A 295 -19.81 -27.82 -34.37
N PHE A 296 -20.39 -27.95 -35.57
CA PHE A 296 -19.68 -27.62 -36.82
C PHE A 296 -19.25 -26.15 -36.89
N LEU A 297 -19.96 -25.27 -36.19
CA LEU A 297 -19.65 -23.85 -36.18
C LEU A 297 -18.31 -23.56 -35.47
N ASP A 298 -18.00 -24.22 -34.35
CA ASP A 298 -16.68 -24.12 -33.70
C ASP A 298 -15.56 -24.61 -34.61
N VAL A 299 -15.79 -25.72 -35.32
CA VAL A 299 -14.82 -26.24 -36.29
C VAL A 299 -14.59 -25.21 -37.41
N SER A 300 -15.65 -24.56 -37.88
CA SER A 300 -15.54 -23.54 -38.92
C SER A 300 -14.83 -22.28 -38.43
N ALA A 301 -15.06 -21.88 -37.17
CA ALA A 301 -14.42 -20.74 -36.53
C ALA A 301 -12.94 -21.01 -36.24
N PHE A 302 -12.59 -22.21 -35.74
CA PHE A 302 -11.21 -22.67 -35.59
C PHE A 302 -10.46 -22.65 -36.92
N LEU A 303 -11.05 -23.19 -37.99
CA LEU A 303 -10.41 -23.20 -39.31
C LEU A 303 -10.25 -21.79 -39.90
N ALA A 304 -11.19 -20.88 -39.62
CA ALA A 304 -11.07 -19.48 -40.02
C ALA A 304 -9.93 -18.78 -39.26
N ALA A 305 -9.81 -19.01 -37.95
CA ALA A 305 -8.70 -18.51 -37.14
C ALA A 305 -7.35 -19.11 -37.59
N TYR A 306 -7.29 -20.42 -37.82
CA TYR A 306 -6.10 -21.11 -38.29
C TYR A 306 -5.65 -20.61 -39.67
N ALA A 307 -6.59 -20.35 -40.58
CA ALA A 307 -6.30 -19.82 -41.91
C ALA A 307 -5.90 -18.34 -41.91
N LYS A 308 -6.31 -17.57 -40.89
CA LYS A 308 -5.88 -16.18 -40.67
C LYS A 308 -4.38 -16.11 -40.34
N GLY A 309 -3.82 -17.18 -39.75
CA GLY A 309 -2.43 -17.27 -39.36
C GLY A 309 -2.18 -16.69 -37.97
N CYS A 310 -0.93 -16.81 -37.52
CA CYS A 310 -0.38 -16.12 -36.35
C CYS A 310 0.75 -15.19 -36.79
N PRO A 311 0.88 -13.99 -36.20
CA PRO A 311 1.95 -13.05 -36.49
C PRO A 311 3.32 -13.60 -36.07
#